data_AF-A0A2S9FIB0-F1
#
_entry.id   AF-A0A2S9FIB0-F1
#
_cell.length_a   1.000
_cell.length_b   1.000
_cell.length_c   1.000
_cell.angle_alpha   90.00
_cell.angle_beta   90.00
_cell.angle_gamma   90.00
#
_symmetry.space_group_name_H-M   'P 1'
#
loop_
_entity.id
_entity.type
_entity.pdbx_description
1 polymer ?
#
loop_
_entity_poly.entity_id
_entity_poly.type
_entity_poly.pdbx_seq_one_letter_code
_entity_poly.pdbx_strand_id
1 'polypeptide(L)'
;MAARRTADPAKTRAAVAAVAEWLRDATAPPPGRAELAEAVRTTARTLAAVAPGAAVELRVPPFVAVQCVAGLTHTRGNPPNVVETDPRTWLLLATGLASVVETAATGALRM
;
A
#
# COMPACT_ATOMS: atom_id res chain seq x y z
N MET A 1 -5.72 8.72 22.40
CA MET A 1 -5.36 8.09 21.11
C MET A 1 -5.48 9.15 20.03
N ALA A 2 -4.36 9.58 19.43
CA ALA A 2 -4.41 10.57 18.36
C ALA A 2 -5.30 10.04 17.22
N ALA A 3 -6.25 10.87 16.76
CA ALA A 3 -7.10 10.53 15.62
C ALA A 3 -6.21 10.01 14.50
N ARG A 4 -6.32 8.71 14.21
CA ARG A 4 -5.62 8.05 13.12
C ARG A 4 -6.04 8.81 11.88
N ARG A 5 -5.16 9.68 11.36
CA ARG A 5 -5.46 10.59 10.24
C ARG A 5 -5.99 9.75 9.08
N THR A 6 -7.31 9.69 8.95
CA THR A 6 -7.98 8.98 7.86
C THR A 6 -7.49 9.61 6.56
N ALA A 7 -7.09 8.77 5.60
CA ALA A 7 -6.73 9.26 4.28
C ALA A 7 -7.94 9.98 3.68
N ASP A 8 -7.78 11.24 3.31
CA ASP A 8 -8.82 12.01 2.63
C ASP A 8 -9.13 11.34 1.27
N PRO A 9 -10.37 10.88 1.02
CA PRO A 9 -10.72 10.19 -0.22
C PRO A 9 -10.50 11.04 -1.47
N ALA A 10 -10.71 12.36 -1.40
CA ALA A 10 -10.50 13.25 -2.53
C ALA A 10 -9.00 13.35 -2.88
N LYS A 11 -8.15 13.52 -1.86
CA LYS A 11 -6.70 13.54 -2.05
C LYS A 11 -6.15 12.20 -2.53
N THR A 12 -6.68 11.10 -2.00
CA THR A 12 -6.29 9.74 -2.43
C THR A 12 -6.61 9.54 -3.90
N ARG A 13 -7.83 9.89 -4.34
CA ARG A 13 -8.21 9.80 -5.75
C ARG A 13 -7.35 10.70 -6.64
N ALA A 14 -7.07 11.94 -6.23
CA ALA A 14 -6.22 12.85 -6.98
C ALA A 14 -4.78 12.30 -7.13
N ALA A 15 -4.20 11.77 -6.06
CA ALA A 15 -2.86 11.19 -6.08
C ALA A 15 -2.79 9.94 -6.97
N VAL A 16 -3.80 9.07 -6.91
CA VAL A 16 -3.88 7.90 -7.80
C VAL A 16 -4.06 8.31 -9.26
N ALA A 17 -4.91 9.32 -9.54
CA ALA A 17 -5.12 9.83 -10.89
C ALA A 17 -3.82 10.36 -11.52
N ALA A 18 -2.99 11.05 -10.73
CA ALA A 18 -1.70 11.58 -11.18
C ALA A 18 -0.70 10.51 -11.66
N VAL A 19 -0.83 9.26 -11.18
CA VAL A 19 0.05 8.15 -11.57
C VAL A 19 -0.63 7.09 -12.44
N ALA A 20 -1.92 7.28 -12.75
CA ALA A 20 -2.76 6.22 -13.32
C ALA A 20 -2.39 5.82 -14.74
N GLU A 21 -1.91 6.76 -15.57
CA GLU A 21 -1.42 6.47 -16.92
C GLU A 21 -0.23 5.52 -16.87
N TRP A 22 0.79 5.87 -16.08
CA TRP A 22 1.96 5.04 -15.85
C TRP A 22 1.63 3.67 -15.24
N LEU A 23 0.63 3.57 -14.37
CA LEU A 23 0.20 2.27 -13.84
C LEU A 23 -0.39 1.36 -14.94
N ARG A 24 -1.17 1.92 -15.88
CA ARG A 24 -1.78 1.15 -16.98
C ARG A 24 -0.82 0.84 -18.11
N ASP A 25 0.13 1.74 -18.36
CA ASP A 25 1.15 1.59 -19.39
C ASP A 25 2.54 1.77 -18.79
N ALA A 26 3.30 0.67 -18.72
CA ALA A 26 4.66 0.68 -18.19
C ALA A 26 5.67 1.42 -19.11
N THR A 27 5.30 1.72 -20.35
CA THR A 27 6.13 2.48 -21.30
C THR A 27 5.96 3.99 -21.16
N ALA A 28 4.90 4.44 -20.48
CA ALA A 28 4.70 5.85 -20.18
C ALA A 28 5.78 6.39 -19.22
N PRO A 29 6.04 7.71 -19.22
CA PRO A 29 7.02 8.31 -18.32
C PRO A 29 6.72 8.01 -16.85
N PRO A 30 7.73 7.64 -16.03
CA PRO A 30 7.52 7.42 -14.61
C PRO A 30 7.15 8.72 -13.90
N PRO A 31 6.25 8.68 -12.91
CA PRO A 31 5.85 9.86 -12.16
C PRO A 31 7.00 10.41 -11.31
N GLY A 32 6.89 11.68 -10.93
CA GLY A 32 7.82 12.29 -10.00
C GLY A 32 7.80 11.58 -8.64
N ARG A 33 8.94 11.59 -7.93
CA ARG A 33 9.07 10.95 -6.61
C ARG A 33 7.98 11.39 -5.62
N ALA A 34 7.59 12.67 -5.65
CA ALA A 34 6.56 13.22 -4.77
C ALA A 34 5.16 12.67 -5.08
N GLU A 35 4.80 12.58 -6.36
CA GLU A 35 3.51 12.03 -6.82
C GLU A 35 3.40 10.55 -6.46
N LEU A 36 4.47 9.79 -6.72
CA LEU A 36 4.54 8.38 -6.35
C LEU A 36 4.43 8.19 -4.83
N ALA A 37 5.16 8.99 -4.04
CA ALA A 37 5.11 8.92 -2.59
C ALA A 37 3.72 9.23 -2.03
N GLU A 38 3.01 10.22 -2.59
CA GLU A 38 1.68 10.59 -2.14
C GLU A 38 0.64 9.53 -2.48
N ALA A 39 0.68 8.98 -3.71
CA ALA A 39 -0.20 7.89 -4.12
C ALA A 39 -0.02 6.65 -3.21
N VAL A 40 1.23 6.26 -2.93
CA VAL A 40 1.54 5.12 -2.06
C VAL A 40 1.06 5.36 -0.63
N ARG A 41 1.37 6.53 -0.04
CA ARG A 41 1.01 6.84 1.35
C ARG A 41 -0.50 6.92 1.55
N THR A 42 -1.22 7.57 0.64
CA THR A 42 -2.67 7.77 0.76
C THR A 42 -3.43 6.46 0.58
N THR A 43 -3.04 5.62 -0.38
CA THR A 43 -3.63 4.29 -0.58
C THR A 43 -3.33 3.33 0.57
N ALA A 44 -2.10 3.29 1.08
CA ALA A 44 -1.74 2.45 2.23
C ALA A 44 -2.50 2.87 3.51
N ARG A 45 -2.61 4.18 3.76
CA ARG A 45 -3.44 4.69 4.88
C ARG A 45 -4.92 4.40 4.69
N THR A 46 -5.41 4.39 3.45
CA THR A 46 -6.79 3.98 3.14
C THR A 46 -7.01 2.51 3.52
N LEU A 47 -6.10 1.60 3.15
CA LEU A 47 -6.18 0.20 3.59
C LEU A 47 -6.23 0.10 5.13
N ALA A 48 -5.34 0.81 5.82
CA ALA A 48 -5.29 0.82 7.28
C ALA A 48 -6.55 1.41 7.95
N ALA A 49 -7.29 2.26 7.25
CA ALA A 49 -8.57 2.80 7.70
C ALA A 49 -9.73 1.85 7.43
N VAL A 50 -9.74 1.18 6.27
CA VAL A 50 -10.77 0.20 5.87
C VAL A 50 -10.67 -1.09 6.69
N ALA A 51 -9.44 -1.54 6.97
CA ALA A 51 -9.16 -2.71 7.79
C ALA A 51 -8.32 -2.29 9.02
N PRO A 52 -8.94 -1.68 10.04
CA PRO A 52 -8.19 -1.21 11.20
C PRO A 52 -7.67 -2.39 12.05
N GLY A 53 -6.40 -2.30 12.43
CA GLY A 53 -5.77 -3.22 13.38
C GLY A 53 -4.25 -3.18 13.29
N ALA A 54 -3.61 -4.14 13.96
CA ALA A 54 -2.16 -4.27 14.06
C ALA A 54 -1.65 -5.71 13.87
N ALA A 55 -2.49 -6.58 13.30
CA ALA A 55 -2.10 -7.97 13.06
C ALA A 55 -1.19 -8.12 11.83
N VAL A 56 -1.30 -7.21 10.86
CA VAL A 56 -0.50 -7.19 9.63
C VAL A 56 0.23 -5.86 9.49
N GLU A 57 1.49 -5.90 9.11
CA GLU A 57 2.30 -4.74 8.75
C GLU A 57 2.57 -4.73 7.24
N LEU A 58 2.01 -3.75 6.54
CA LEU A 58 2.31 -3.49 5.13
C LEU A 58 3.49 -2.53 5.03
N ARG A 59 4.52 -2.91 4.27
CA ARG A 59 5.71 -2.11 3.98
C ARG A 59 5.83 -1.86 2.48
N VAL A 60 5.95 -0.58 2.13
CA VAL A 60 6.19 -0.14 0.75
C VAL A 60 7.38 0.83 0.76
N PRO A 61 8.62 0.31 0.86
CA PRO A 61 9.81 1.14 0.90
C PRO A 61 10.00 1.91 -0.42
N PRO A 62 10.51 3.15 -0.38
CA PRO A 62 10.95 3.90 0.81
C PRO A 62 9.85 4.79 1.44
N PHE A 63 8.58 4.61 1.08
CA PHE A 63 7.57 5.65 1.27
C PHE A 63 6.73 5.51 2.53
N VAL A 64 6.35 4.29 2.90
CA VAL A 64 5.40 4.08 4.01
C VAL A 64 5.49 2.67 4.59
N ALA A 65 5.21 2.56 5.89
CA ALA A 65 4.78 1.33 6.54
C ALA A 65 3.49 1.62 7.32
N VAL A 66 2.50 0.74 7.23
CA VAL A 66 1.23 0.85 7.95
C VAL A 66 0.85 -0.47 8.57
N GLN A 67 0.19 -0.40 9.72
CA GLN A 67 -0.43 -1.56 10.34
C GLN A 67 -1.91 -1.61 9.97
N CYS A 68 -2.42 -2.81 9.68
CA CYS A 68 -3.81 -3.05 9.31
C CYS A 68 -4.25 -4.44 9.76
N VAL A 69 -5.53 -4.74 9.54
CA VAL A 69 -6.20 -6.00 9.86
C VAL A 69 -6.32 -6.22 11.38
N ALA A 70 -7.56 -6.42 11.83
CA ALA A 70 -7.85 -6.81 13.20
C ALA A 70 -7.37 -8.25 13.44
N GLY A 71 -6.83 -8.52 14.60
CA GLY A 71 -6.35 -9.85 14.96
C GLY A 71 -5.60 -9.84 16.29
N LEU A 72 -5.22 -11.02 16.75
CA LEU A 72 -4.44 -11.16 17.98
C LEU A 72 -3.13 -10.39 17.81
N THR A 73 -2.87 -9.46 18.73
CA THR A 73 -1.54 -8.87 18.85
C THR A 73 -0.62 -9.98 19.34
N HIS A 74 0.22 -10.50 18.45
CA HIS A 74 1.10 -11.61 18.80
C HIS A 74 2.05 -11.19 19.92
N THR A 75 1.93 -11.85 21.07
CA THR A 75 2.89 -11.72 22.17
C THR A 75 4.23 -12.34 21.76
N ARG A 76 5.26 -11.48 21.74
CA ARG A 76 6.72 -11.69 21.59
C ARG A 76 7.19 -13.05 20.99
N GLY A 77 7.85 -12.99 19.84
CA GLY A 77 8.80 -14.02 19.38
C GLY A 77 8.65 -14.48 17.92
N ASN A 78 7.45 -14.36 17.33
CA ASN A 78 7.21 -14.72 15.94
C ASN A 78 7.06 -13.45 15.08
N PRO A 79 7.60 -13.40 13.85
CA PRO A 79 7.58 -12.20 13.02
C PRO A 79 6.14 -11.71 12.84
N PRO A 80 5.92 -10.38 12.85
CA PRO A 80 4.62 -9.80 12.50
C PRO A 80 4.23 -10.29 11.11
N ASN A 81 2.95 -10.49 10.82
CA ASN A 81 2.55 -10.80 9.44
C ASN A 81 2.96 -9.60 8.57
N VAL A 82 4.09 -9.67 7.87
CA VAL A 82 4.64 -8.56 7.09
C VAL A 82 4.32 -8.79 5.63
N VAL A 83 3.67 -7.81 5.03
CA VAL A 83 3.52 -7.75 3.58
C VAL A 83 4.48 -6.69 3.07
N GLU A 84 5.45 -7.06 2.24
CA GLU A 84 6.43 -6.12 1.69
C GLU A 84 6.45 -6.20 0.16
N THR A 85 6.42 -5.03 -0.50
CA THR A 85 6.48 -4.91 -1.95
C THR A 85 6.99 -3.53 -2.38
N ASP A 86 7.33 -3.38 -3.65
CA ASP A 86 7.76 -2.10 -4.21
C ASP A 86 6.58 -1.14 -4.48
N PRO A 87 6.84 0.17 -4.66
CA PRO A 87 5.81 1.18 -4.88
C PRO A 87 4.87 0.92 -6.05
N ARG A 88 5.38 0.40 -7.18
CA ARG A 88 4.56 0.17 -8.38
C ARG A 88 3.64 -1.00 -8.14
N THR A 89 4.19 -2.11 -7.66
CA THR A 89 3.43 -3.33 -7.38
C THR A 89 2.33 -3.06 -6.35
N TRP A 90 2.64 -2.32 -5.27
CA TRP A 90 1.61 -1.89 -4.31
C TRP A 90 0.45 -1.13 -4.98
N LEU A 91 0.75 -0.15 -5.83
CA LEU A 91 -0.28 0.65 -6.47
C LEU A 91 -1.11 -0.15 -7.48
N LEU A 92 -0.52 -1.10 -8.19
CA LEU A 92 -1.26 -2.01 -9.06
C LEU A 92 -2.27 -2.85 -8.26
N LEU A 93 -1.85 -3.38 -7.09
CA LEU A 93 -2.75 -4.10 -6.18
C LEU A 93 -3.84 -3.19 -5.61
N ALA A 94 -3.47 -2.02 -5.10
CA ALA A 94 -4.38 -1.06 -4.47
C ALA A 94 -5.42 -0.47 -5.45
N THR A 95 -5.14 -0.51 -6.75
CA THR A 95 -6.04 -0.04 -7.81
C THR A 95 -6.75 -1.17 -8.56
N GLY A 96 -6.51 -2.44 -8.18
CA GLY A 96 -7.15 -3.61 -8.80
C GLY A 96 -6.62 -3.96 -10.20
N LEU A 97 -5.45 -3.44 -10.59
CA LEU A 97 -4.78 -3.74 -11.85
C LEU A 97 -3.90 -5.00 -11.78
N ALA A 98 -3.67 -5.53 -10.57
CA ALA A 98 -2.97 -6.78 -10.34
C ALA A 98 -3.67 -7.60 -9.24
N SER A 99 -3.53 -8.93 -9.31
CA SER A 99 -4.01 -9.84 -8.27
C SER A 99 -2.94 -10.10 -7.21
N VAL A 100 -3.36 -10.16 -5.95
CA VAL A 100 -2.48 -10.54 -4.82
C VAL A 100 -1.89 -11.93 -5.04
N VAL A 101 -2.71 -12.90 -5.46
CA VAL A 101 -2.32 -14.30 -5.61
C VAL A 101 -1.25 -14.45 -6.69
N GLU A 102 -1.46 -13.81 -7.85
CA GLU A 102 -0.52 -13.84 -8.97
C GLU A 102 0.80 -13.13 -8.62
N THR A 103 0.70 -11.98 -7.96
CA THR A 103 1.87 -11.18 -7.57
C THR A 103 2.72 -11.87 -6.49
N ALA A 104 2.08 -12.59 -5.56
CA ALA A 104 2.79 -13.40 -4.59
C ALA A 104 3.51 -14.59 -5.25
N ALA A 105 2.88 -15.24 -6.23
CA ALA A 105 3.47 -16.36 -6.96
C ALA A 105 4.72 -15.97 -7.78
N THR A 106 4.81 -14.72 -8.25
CA THR A 106 5.99 -14.20 -8.96
C THR A 106 7.10 -13.68 -8.04
N GLY A 107 6.84 -13.61 -6.72
CA GLY A 107 7.79 -13.08 -5.72
C GLY A 107 7.87 -11.54 -5.68
N ALA A 108 7.03 -10.83 -6.44
CA ALA A 108 6.93 -9.37 -6.40
C ALA A 108 6.21 -8.86 -5.14
N LEU A 109 5.46 -9.73 -4.47
CA LEU A 109 4.87 -9.51 -3.15
C LEU A 109 5.44 -10.56 -2.18
N ARG A 110 6.02 -10.12 -1.06
CA ARG A 110 6.50 -10.99 0.02
C ARG A 110 5.49 -10.94 1.17
N MET A 111 5.05 -12.10 1.64
CA MET A 111 4.07 -12.28 2.71
C MET A 111 4.55 -13.32 3.72
#